data_AF-A0A1W9Q773-F1
#
_entry.id   AF-A0A1W9Q773-F1
#
_cell.length_a   1.000
_cell.length_b   1.000
_cell.length_c   1.000
_cell.angle_alpha   90.00
_cell.angle_beta   90.00
_cell.angle_gamma   90.00
#
_symmetry.space_group_name_H-M   'P 1'
#
loop_
_entity.id
_entity.type
_entity.pdbx_description
1 polymer ?
#
loop_
_entity_poly.entity_id
_entity_poly.type
_entity_poly.pdbx_seq_one_letter_code
_entity_poly.pdbx_strand_id
1 'polypeptide(L)'
;EARFMLNKTNRFQFGIGTKRDIEQLGVQLTSSDGIMTRSFASSSIISQGENDKLSHINKTNVYTSIEPFKNFTLRLDGNYQTTRSADPNLFNLNYLWNGYEDDNTIDTNVSLSLIARPGARFSRYGIDRFEHTTNAPAIMLRYTRGFPGLFNSQFNYHKIQLLFTQPILVGSFGRSVISFESGKTFGTVPLPLLSVIPGNESYGQIFGTFSQLDYYEFITDVYATLIVDHHFNGWILGKIPLIKKLKLRELGFLRAAWGDISVKNIGINRSDIQYFAPNDKIYFEYGFGIENIGLGNFRPLRVDFNWRGSYLKLPDARKFGITVGLEFGF
;
A
#
# COMPACT_ATOMS: atom_id res chain seq x y z
N GLU A 1 -14.94 15.36 1.73
CA GLU A 1 -14.58 15.44 0.31
C GLU A 1 -15.80 15.93 -0.49
N ALA A 2 -15.60 16.71 -1.55
CA ALA A 2 -16.63 17.11 -2.50
C ALA A 2 -16.20 16.68 -3.91
N ARG A 3 -17.09 16.03 -4.66
CA ARG A 3 -16.82 15.46 -5.99
C ARG A 3 -17.93 15.83 -6.95
N PHE A 4 -17.55 16.19 -8.16
CA PHE A 4 -18.46 16.61 -9.22
C PHE A 4 -18.10 15.90 -10.53
N MET A 5 -19.11 15.43 -11.25
CA MET A 5 -18.94 14.87 -12.60
C MET A 5 -19.48 15.86 -13.62
N LEU A 6 -18.57 16.44 -14.40
CA LEU A 6 -18.88 17.46 -15.40
C LEU A 6 -19.34 16.84 -16.72
N ASN A 7 -18.86 15.65 -17.07
CA ASN A 7 -19.30 14.93 -18.28
C ASN A 7 -19.49 13.45 -17.97
N LYS A 8 -20.67 12.88 -18.28
CA LYS A 8 -21.01 11.47 -18.02
C LYS A 8 -20.42 10.50 -19.05
N THR A 9 -20.20 10.94 -20.28
CA THR A 9 -19.71 10.10 -21.39
C THR A 9 -18.25 9.76 -21.20
N ASN A 10 -17.42 10.79 -21.03
CA ASN A 10 -15.96 10.69 -20.86
C ASN A 10 -15.58 10.67 -19.38
N ARG A 11 -16.58 10.68 -18.50
CA ARG A 11 -16.46 10.68 -17.03
C ARG A 11 -15.49 11.72 -16.49
N PHE A 12 -15.52 12.90 -17.09
CA PHE A 12 -14.74 14.03 -16.62
C PHE A 12 -15.22 14.43 -15.22
N GLN A 13 -14.33 14.33 -14.25
CA GLN A 13 -14.60 14.58 -12.84
C GLN A 13 -13.63 15.62 -12.31
N PHE A 14 -14.11 16.34 -11.32
CA PHE A 14 -13.36 17.25 -10.48
C PHE A 14 -13.67 16.92 -9.03
N GLY A 15 -12.66 16.95 -8.17
CA GLY A 15 -12.88 16.76 -6.74
C GLY A 15 -11.90 17.56 -5.90
N ILE A 16 -12.33 17.86 -4.69
CA ILE A 16 -11.55 18.52 -3.67
C ILE A 16 -11.82 17.85 -2.32
N GLY A 17 -10.77 17.62 -1.55
CA GLY A 17 -10.89 17.03 -0.23
C GLY A 17 -9.78 17.51 0.68
N THR A 18 -10.11 17.63 1.96
CA THR A 18 -9.13 17.78 3.02
C THR A 18 -9.25 16.59 3.96
N LYS A 19 -8.11 16.10 4.44
CA LYS A 19 -7.98 15.01 5.40
C LYS A 19 -7.07 15.51 6.52
N ARG A 20 -7.53 15.35 7.75
CA ARG A 20 -6.75 15.57 8.97
C ARG A 20 -6.83 14.29 9.77
N ASP A 21 -5.70 13.61 9.91
CA ASP A 21 -5.67 12.29 10.50
C ASP A 21 -4.34 12.03 11.22
N ILE A 22 -4.34 11.05 12.10
CA ILE A 22 -3.14 10.47 12.70
C ILE A 22 -2.92 9.15 12.00
N GLU A 23 -1.86 9.07 11.21
CA GLU A 23 -1.56 7.87 10.45
C GLU A 23 -0.13 7.44 10.67
N GLN A 24 0.07 6.14 10.56
CA GLN A 24 1.39 5.58 10.36
C GLN A 24 1.76 5.73 8.88
N LEU A 25 2.91 6.33 8.61
CA LEU A 25 3.41 6.46 7.23
C LEU A 25 3.94 5.09 6.77
N GLY A 26 3.99 4.87 5.46
CA GLY A 26 4.58 3.65 4.93
C GLY A 26 3.66 2.44 4.84
N VAL A 27 2.38 2.59 5.16
CA VAL A 27 1.38 1.50 5.12
C VAL A 27 0.98 1.15 3.68
N GLN A 28 1.25 2.04 2.73
CA GLN A 28 1.05 1.82 1.31
C GLN A 28 2.11 2.57 0.50
N LEU A 29 2.68 1.92 -0.52
CA LEU A 29 3.69 2.51 -1.38
C LEU A 29 3.06 3.37 -2.50
N THR A 30 2.04 2.85 -3.19
CA THR A 30 1.22 3.60 -4.15
C THR A 30 -0.21 3.72 -3.65
N SER A 31 -0.59 4.92 -3.18
CA SER A 31 -1.95 5.17 -2.69
C SER A 31 -2.99 5.06 -3.81
N SER A 32 -4.10 4.38 -3.52
CA SER A 32 -5.29 4.39 -4.40
C SER A 32 -5.81 5.82 -4.61
N ASP A 33 -6.52 6.04 -5.72
CA ASP A 33 -6.98 7.36 -6.20
C ASP A 33 -8.10 8.01 -5.33
N GLY A 34 -8.10 7.84 -4.01
CA GLY A 34 -9.08 8.42 -3.09
C GLY A 34 -8.42 9.22 -1.97
N ILE A 35 -8.92 10.43 -1.73
CA ILE A 35 -8.47 11.29 -0.61
C ILE A 35 -8.94 10.72 0.74
N MET A 36 -10.01 9.92 0.73
CA MET A 36 -10.66 9.35 1.93
C MET A 36 -10.24 7.90 2.23
N THR A 37 -9.31 7.29 1.49
CA THR A 37 -8.83 5.94 1.85
C THR A 37 -8.09 6.05 3.19
N ARG A 38 -8.65 5.46 4.25
CA ARG A 38 -8.02 5.40 5.57
C ARG A 38 -6.78 4.51 5.49
N SER A 39 -5.69 4.90 6.15
CA SER A 39 -4.60 3.96 6.44
C SER A 39 -5.14 2.88 7.38
N PHE A 40 -5.11 1.62 6.95
CA PHE A 40 -5.69 0.50 7.72
C PHE A 40 -4.88 0.21 9.01
N ALA A 41 -3.61 0.62 9.08
CA ALA A 41 -2.69 0.32 10.16
C ALA A 41 -3.06 0.96 11.51
N SER A 42 -3.51 2.22 11.52
CA SER A 42 -3.77 2.96 12.77
C SER A 42 -5.05 2.52 13.51
N SER A 43 -5.84 1.62 12.91
CA SER A 43 -7.13 1.17 13.43
C SER A 43 -7.16 -0.29 13.91
N SER A 44 -6.01 -0.97 13.96
CA SER A 44 -5.95 -2.32 14.50
C SER A 44 -6.17 -2.33 16.02
N ILE A 45 -7.15 -3.13 16.47
CA ILE A 45 -7.44 -3.35 17.90
C ILE A 45 -6.49 -4.42 18.49
N ILE A 46 -5.82 -5.21 17.64
CA ILE A 46 -4.94 -6.31 18.06
C ILE A 46 -3.67 -6.28 17.19
N SER A 47 -2.58 -5.75 17.74
CA SER A 47 -1.24 -5.74 17.13
C SER A 47 -0.27 -6.70 17.82
N GLN A 48 0.74 -7.14 17.06
CA GLN A 48 1.89 -7.93 17.49
C GLN A 48 3.10 -7.06 17.87
N GLY A 49 3.09 -5.77 17.50
CA GLY A 49 4.14 -4.79 17.77
C GLY A 49 3.61 -3.48 18.36
N GLU A 50 4.54 -2.56 18.65
CA GLU A 50 4.25 -1.24 19.22
C GLU A 50 3.70 -0.29 18.14
N ASN A 51 2.55 0.32 18.42
CA ASN A 51 1.88 1.25 17.51
C ASN A 51 2.12 2.71 17.92
N ASP A 52 3.38 3.06 18.13
CA ASP A 52 3.86 4.35 18.65
C ASP A 52 4.41 5.28 17.55
N LYS A 53 4.80 4.72 16.39
CA LYS A 53 5.30 5.46 15.22
C LYS A 53 4.20 6.14 14.41
N LEU A 54 3.56 7.13 15.01
CA LEU A 54 2.41 7.85 14.46
C LEU A 54 2.76 9.27 14.01
N SER A 55 2.10 9.75 12.95
CA SER A 55 2.31 11.09 12.39
C SER A 55 0.99 11.82 12.20
N HIS A 56 0.96 13.11 12.56
CA HIS A 56 -0.12 13.99 12.18
C HIS A 56 0.01 14.37 10.70
N ILE A 57 -1.05 14.10 9.94
CA ILE A 57 -1.12 14.44 8.51
C ILE A 57 -2.30 15.37 8.29
N ASN A 58 -2.02 16.54 7.74
CA ASN A 58 -3.06 17.45 7.23
C ASN A 58 -2.81 17.65 5.73
N LYS A 59 -3.68 17.05 4.93
CA LYS A 59 -3.58 16.98 3.47
C LYS A 59 -4.81 17.60 2.82
N THR A 60 -4.58 18.50 1.87
CA THR A 60 -5.59 19.02 0.95
C THR A 60 -5.24 18.56 -0.44
N ASN A 61 -6.17 17.93 -1.14
CA ASN A 61 -6.03 17.47 -2.50
C ASN A 61 -7.12 18.07 -3.37
N VAL A 62 -6.73 18.51 -4.56
CA VAL A 62 -7.61 18.88 -5.66
C VAL A 62 -7.25 17.98 -6.82
N TYR A 63 -8.24 17.36 -7.47
CA TYR A 63 -7.98 16.49 -8.59
C TYR A 63 -8.94 16.71 -9.75
N THR A 64 -8.48 16.38 -10.94
CA THR A 64 -9.32 16.17 -12.11
C THR A 64 -9.00 14.83 -12.75
N SER A 65 -10.02 14.17 -13.29
CA SER A 65 -9.83 12.90 -13.98
C SER A 65 -10.74 12.79 -15.19
N ILE A 66 -10.25 12.18 -16.26
CA ILE A 66 -11.01 11.89 -17.49
C ILE A 66 -10.77 10.45 -17.93
N GLU A 67 -11.78 9.87 -18.56
CA GLU A 67 -11.68 8.61 -19.29
C GLU A 67 -11.80 8.86 -20.79
N PRO A 68 -10.69 9.13 -21.48
CA PRO A 68 -10.73 9.44 -22.91
C PRO A 68 -11.18 8.22 -23.74
N PHE A 69 -10.89 7.01 -23.25
CA PHE A 69 -11.36 5.76 -23.82
C PHE A 69 -11.67 4.76 -22.71
N LYS A 70 -12.41 3.70 -23.07
CA LYS A 70 -12.95 2.73 -22.12
C LYS A 70 -11.82 2.10 -21.29
N ASN A 71 -11.99 2.15 -19.97
CA ASN A 71 -11.09 1.59 -18.96
C ASN A 71 -9.67 2.18 -18.96
N PHE A 72 -9.51 3.39 -19.48
CA PHE A 72 -8.29 4.16 -19.32
C PHE A 72 -8.63 5.48 -18.65
N THR A 73 -8.00 5.75 -17.52
CA THR A 73 -8.20 6.96 -16.73
C THR A 73 -6.92 7.76 -16.73
N LEU A 74 -7.04 9.02 -17.14
CA LEU A 74 -6.02 10.05 -16.95
C LEU A 74 -6.44 10.88 -15.73
N ARG A 75 -5.57 10.99 -14.73
CA ARG A 75 -5.86 11.75 -13.51
C ARG A 75 -4.71 12.71 -13.19
N LEU A 76 -5.05 13.94 -12.85
CA LEU A 76 -4.12 14.96 -12.39
C LEU A 76 -4.53 15.40 -10.98
N ASP A 77 -3.58 15.33 -10.04
CA ASP A 77 -3.76 15.68 -8.63
C ASP A 77 -2.81 16.82 -8.25
N GLY A 78 -3.32 17.85 -7.57
CA GLY A 78 -2.54 18.82 -6.82
C GLY A 78 -2.72 18.58 -5.33
N ASN A 79 -1.62 18.37 -4.62
CA ASN A 79 -1.60 18.11 -3.19
C ASN A 79 -0.86 19.22 -2.44
N TYR A 80 -1.41 19.60 -1.31
CA TYR A 80 -0.73 20.34 -0.25
C TYR A 80 -0.81 19.50 1.02
N GLN A 81 0.33 19.11 1.59
CA GLN A 81 0.37 18.30 2.80
C GLN A 81 1.37 18.83 3.80
N THR A 82 1.01 18.71 5.06
CA THR A 82 1.88 18.96 6.21
C THR A 82 1.94 17.69 7.04
N THR A 83 3.16 17.28 7.39
CA THR A 83 3.42 16.06 8.16
C THR A 83 4.38 16.36 9.28
N ARG A 84 3.99 15.96 10.50
CA ARG A 84 4.78 16.10 11.72
C ARG A 84 4.56 14.88 12.60
N SER A 85 5.46 14.65 13.55
CA SER A 85 5.29 13.58 14.54
C SER A 85 4.00 13.79 15.36
N ALA A 86 3.33 12.69 15.73
CA ALA A 86 2.22 12.71 16.68
C ALA A 86 2.72 12.87 18.13
N ASP A 87 3.80 12.17 18.49
CA ASP A 87 4.51 12.32 19.76
C ASP A 87 6.03 12.29 19.50
N PRO A 88 6.72 13.44 19.54
CA PRO A 88 8.15 13.52 19.29
C PRO A 88 9.02 12.73 20.27
N ASN A 89 8.50 12.33 21.43
CA ASN A 89 9.26 11.52 22.40
C ASN A 89 9.27 10.03 22.04
N LEU A 90 8.27 9.57 21.28
CA LEU A 90 8.12 8.18 20.87
C LEU A 90 8.60 7.94 19.43
N PHE A 91 8.39 8.92 18.56
CA PHE A 91 8.79 8.82 17.17
C PHE A 91 9.05 10.20 16.58
N ASN A 92 10.30 10.58 16.35
CA ASN A 92 10.60 11.88 15.75
C ASN A 92 10.76 11.79 14.22
N LEU A 93 10.29 12.83 13.53
CA LEU A 93 10.37 12.96 12.07
C LEU A 93 11.37 14.03 11.64
N ASN A 94 12.32 14.36 12.52
CA ASN A 94 13.18 15.52 12.33
C ASN A 94 14.09 15.34 11.11
N TYR A 95 14.39 16.44 10.44
CA TYR A 95 15.27 16.49 9.30
C TYR A 95 16.01 17.83 9.23
N LEU A 96 17.11 17.84 8.49
CA LEU A 96 17.84 19.06 8.19
C LEU A 96 17.25 19.78 6.99
N TRP A 97 16.89 21.04 7.20
CA TRP A 97 16.47 21.98 6.17
C TRP A 97 17.23 23.28 6.29
N ASN A 98 17.95 23.66 5.23
CA ASN A 98 18.81 24.85 5.20
C ASN A 98 19.80 24.96 6.38
N GLY A 99 20.28 23.82 6.89
CA GLY A 99 21.22 23.76 8.00
C GLY A 99 20.60 23.81 9.41
N TYR A 100 19.28 23.94 9.50
CA TYR A 100 18.53 23.87 10.76
C TYR A 100 17.73 22.58 10.82
N GLU A 101 17.49 22.09 12.04
CA GLU A 101 16.60 20.96 12.27
C GLU A 101 15.15 21.44 12.25
N ASP A 102 14.31 20.76 11.48
CA ASP A 102 12.88 21.01 11.34
C ASP A 102 12.13 19.68 11.54
N ASP A 103 10.92 19.75 12.08
CA ASP A 103 10.07 18.61 12.42
C ASP A 103 8.73 18.62 11.65
N ASN A 104 8.49 19.66 10.85
CA ASN A 104 7.23 19.88 10.15
C ASN A 104 7.45 19.93 8.64
N THR A 105 7.34 18.75 7.99
CA THR A 105 7.47 18.61 6.54
C THR A 105 6.28 19.27 5.84
N ILE A 106 6.56 20.33 5.07
CA ILE A 106 5.60 20.98 4.18
C ILE A 106 5.89 20.58 2.73
N ASP A 107 4.91 19.97 2.07
CA ASP A 107 5.05 19.48 0.70
C ASP A 107 3.85 19.91 -0.16
N THR A 108 4.16 20.60 -1.25
CA THR A 108 3.23 20.90 -2.34
C THR A 108 3.69 20.14 -3.58
N ASN A 109 2.85 19.22 -4.07
CA ASN A 109 3.19 18.38 -5.22
C ASN A 109 2.05 18.29 -6.25
N VAL A 110 2.42 18.01 -7.50
CA VAL A 110 1.49 17.68 -8.59
C VAL A 110 1.78 16.26 -9.05
N SER A 111 0.74 15.44 -9.22
CA SER A 111 0.85 14.05 -9.67
C SER A 111 0.01 13.80 -10.91
N LEU A 112 0.60 13.18 -11.92
CA LEU A 112 -0.09 12.66 -13.10
C LEU A 112 -0.16 11.14 -13.00
N SER A 113 -1.36 10.58 -13.12
CA SER A 113 -1.61 9.14 -13.09
C SER A 113 -2.25 8.66 -14.37
N LEU A 114 -1.62 7.66 -15.00
CA LEU A 114 -2.14 6.92 -16.14
C LEU A 114 -2.60 5.55 -15.64
N ILE A 115 -3.88 5.26 -15.75
CA ILE A 115 -4.46 4.06 -15.16
C ILE A 115 -5.21 3.28 -16.23
N ALA A 116 -4.77 2.05 -16.50
CA ALA A 116 -5.36 1.18 -17.50
C ALA A 116 -5.95 -0.08 -16.83
N ARG A 117 -7.20 -0.41 -17.18
CA ARG A 117 -7.90 -1.61 -16.72
C ARG A 117 -8.56 -2.37 -17.88
N PRO A 118 -7.79 -2.84 -18.87
CA PRO A 118 -8.37 -3.41 -20.09
C PRO A 118 -9.25 -4.62 -19.78
N GLY A 119 -10.49 -4.60 -20.25
CA GLY A 119 -11.47 -5.67 -19.99
C GLY A 119 -12.25 -5.57 -18.68
N ALA A 120 -11.91 -4.64 -17.78
CA ALA A 120 -12.68 -4.38 -16.57
C ALA A 120 -14.13 -3.99 -16.89
N ARG A 121 -15.05 -4.45 -16.05
CA ARG A 121 -16.48 -4.16 -16.15
C ARG A 121 -16.89 -3.41 -14.90
N PHE A 122 -17.59 -2.30 -15.08
CA PHE A 122 -18.06 -1.47 -13.98
C PHE A 122 -19.59 -1.43 -13.97
N SER A 123 -20.18 -1.58 -12.79
CA SER A 123 -21.57 -1.20 -12.57
C SER A 123 -21.67 0.32 -12.61
N ARG A 124 -22.55 0.84 -13.48
CA ARG A 124 -22.64 2.28 -13.80
C ARG A 124 -23.74 2.94 -13.00
N TYR A 125 -23.43 3.49 -11.82
CA TYR A 125 -24.33 4.41 -11.13
C TYR A 125 -23.57 5.56 -10.48
N GLY A 126 -23.69 6.77 -11.06
CA GLY A 126 -23.20 8.01 -10.46
C GLY A 126 -21.69 8.24 -10.56
N ILE A 127 -21.18 9.00 -9.59
CA ILE A 127 -19.78 9.39 -9.44
C ILE A 127 -18.90 8.18 -9.14
N ASP A 128 -19.38 7.32 -8.25
CA ASP A 128 -18.72 6.06 -7.94
C ASP A 128 -19.06 4.96 -8.93
N ARG A 129 -18.16 4.00 -9.04
CA ARG A 129 -18.37 2.77 -9.81
C ARG A 129 -17.85 1.61 -9.01
N PHE A 130 -18.62 0.54 -9.02
CA PHE A 130 -18.16 -0.73 -8.50
C PHE A 130 -17.60 -1.54 -9.66
N GLU A 131 -16.33 -1.90 -9.55
CA GLU A 131 -15.70 -2.84 -10.47
C GLU A 131 -16.24 -4.24 -10.16
N HIS A 132 -16.76 -4.91 -11.17
CA HIS A 132 -17.12 -6.32 -11.05
C HIS A 132 -15.86 -7.16 -10.98
N THR A 133 -15.93 -8.28 -10.27
CA THR A 133 -14.86 -9.28 -10.27
C THR A 133 -14.59 -9.77 -11.69
N THR A 134 -13.49 -9.30 -12.28
CA THR A 134 -13.01 -9.72 -13.59
C THR A 134 -11.55 -10.18 -13.49
N ASN A 135 -11.02 -10.77 -14.56
CA ASN A 135 -9.60 -11.10 -14.69
C ASN A 135 -8.83 -10.00 -15.44
N ALA A 136 -9.36 -8.79 -15.44
CA ALA A 136 -8.71 -7.65 -16.05
C ALA A 136 -7.46 -7.26 -15.25
N PRO A 137 -6.32 -6.96 -15.89
CA PRO A 137 -5.22 -6.32 -15.20
C PRO A 137 -5.61 -4.92 -14.74
N ALA A 138 -4.98 -4.45 -13.68
CA ALA A 138 -4.92 -3.05 -13.31
C ALA A 138 -3.47 -2.58 -13.41
N ILE A 139 -3.23 -1.57 -14.25
CA ILE A 139 -1.92 -0.97 -14.47
C ILE A 139 -2.02 0.50 -14.11
N MET A 140 -1.10 1.00 -13.31
CA MET A 140 -1.03 2.40 -12.94
C MET A 140 0.41 2.87 -13.04
N LEU A 141 0.64 3.92 -13.84
CA LEU A 141 1.89 4.67 -13.86
C LEU A 141 1.61 6.05 -13.27
N ARG A 142 2.37 6.43 -12.25
CA ARG A 142 2.24 7.72 -11.57
C ARG A 142 3.56 8.47 -11.61
N TYR A 143 3.50 9.73 -12.01
CA TYR A 143 4.60 10.67 -11.91
C TYR A 143 4.22 11.82 -10.99
N THR A 144 4.99 12.05 -9.93
CA THR A 144 4.78 13.12 -8.96
C THR A 144 5.95 14.09 -9.00
N ARG A 145 5.68 15.39 -8.88
CA ARG A 145 6.67 16.45 -8.80
C ARG A 145 6.39 17.34 -7.60
N GLY A 146 7.34 17.44 -6.67
CA GLY A 146 7.33 18.40 -5.57
C GLY A 146 7.88 19.76 -6.01
N PHE A 147 7.19 20.84 -5.63
CA PHE A 147 7.52 22.21 -6.00
C PHE A 147 7.91 23.01 -4.75
N PRO A 148 9.20 23.31 -4.54
CA PRO A 148 9.62 24.15 -3.42
C PRO A 148 9.12 25.59 -3.59
N GLY A 149 8.90 26.31 -2.49
CA GLY A 149 8.45 27.71 -2.46
C GLY A 149 6.95 27.93 -2.66
N LEU A 150 6.26 27.00 -3.34
CA LEU A 150 4.80 27.07 -3.48
C LEU A 150 4.12 26.68 -2.17
N PHE A 151 3.40 27.61 -1.54
CA PHE A 151 2.79 27.45 -0.21
C PHE A 151 3.80 27.01 0.87
N ASN A 152 5.02 27.57 0.85
CA ASN A 152 6.11 27.22 1.77
C ASN A 152 6.57 25.75 1.69
N SER A 153 6.26 25.06 0.59
CA SER A 153 6.80 23.72 0.33
C SER A 153 8.33 23.74 0.32
N GLN A 154 8.93 22.73 0.92
CA GLN A 154 10.36 22.72 1.22
C GLN A 154 11.19 21.93 0.21
N PHE A 155 10.60 20.91 -0.42
CA PHE A 155 11.36 19.89 -1.14
C PHE A 155 11.14 19.90 -2.65
N ASN A 156 12.26 19.80 -3.37
CA ASN A 156 12.31 19.66 -4.81
C ASN A 156 12.61 18.20 -5.18
N TYR A 157 11.60 17.45 -5.55
CA TYR A 157 11.76 16.02 -5.86
C TYR A 157 10.82 15.60 -6.99
N HIS A 158 11.10 14.45 -7.57
CA HIS A 158 10.12 13.78 -8.43
C HIS A 158 10.07 12.30 -8.10
N LYS A 159 8.90 11.69 -8.25
CA LYS A 159 8.66 10.28 -7.95
C LYS A 159 8.02 9.62 -9.16
N ILE A 160 8.56 8.48 -9.58
CA ILE A 160 7.94 7.61 -10.58
C ILE A 160 7.49 6.35 -9.87
N GLN A 161 6.25 5.92 -10.09
CA GLN A 161 5.70 4.70 -9.49
C GLN A 161 4.93 3.90 -10.54
N LEU A 162 5.09 2.59 -10.51
CA LEU A 162 4.37 1.63 -11.34
C LEU A 162 3.71 0.61 -10.41
N LEU A 163 2.41 0.42 -10.59
CA LEU A 163 1.64 -0.66 -9.97
C LEU A 163 1.01 -1.50 -11.08
N PHE A 164 1.20 -2.81 -11.00
CA PHE A 164 0.65 -3.80 -11.92
C PHE A 164 0.01 -4.93 -11.11
N THR A 165 -1.29 -5.16 -11.30
CA THR A 165 -2.01 -6.29 -10.68
C THR A 165 -2.71 -7.09 -11.75
N GLN A 166 -2.50 -8.40 -11.79
CA GLN A 166 -3.11 -9.32 -12.74
C GLN A 166 -3.70 -10.53 -12.01
N PRO A 167 -5.03 -10.70 -12.02
CA PRO A 167 -5.66 -11.97 -11.69
C PRO A 167 -5.59 -12.95 -12.85
N ILE A 168 -5.07 -14.15 -12.62
CA ILE A 168 -4.90 -15.21 -13.62
C ILE A 168 -5.69 -16.43 -13.17
N LEU A 169 -6.61 -16.92 -14.01
CA LEU A 169 -7.25 -18.22 -13.78
C LEU A 169 -6.33 -19.34 -14.28
N VAL A 170 -5.98 -20.25 -13.37
CA VAL A 170 -5.11 -21.39 -13.63
C VAL A 170 -5.97 -22.63 -13.78
N GLY A 171 -6.85 -22.64 -14.79
CA GLY A 171 -7.75 -23.77 -15.08
C GLY A 171 -8.49 -24.29 -13.84
N SER A 172 -8.43 -25.60 -13.62
CA SER A 172 -9.01 -26.28 -12.43
C SER A 172 -8.16 -26.17 -11.17
N PHE A 173 -6.95 -25.62 -11.27
CA PHE A 173 -6.02 -25.50 -10.15
C PHE A 173 -6.32 -24.29 -9.27
N GLY A 174 -7.01 -23.27 -9.83
CA GLY A 174 -7.50 -22.15 -9.04
C GLY A 174 -7.25 -20.79 -9.69
N ARG A 175 -7.02 -19.77 -8.85
CA ARG A 175 -6.81 -18.38 -9.27
C ARG A 175 -5.57 -17.81 -8.61
N SER A 176 -4.63 -17.33 -9.42
CA SER A 176 -3.51 -16.53 -8.96
C SER A 176 -3.84 -15.04 -9.03
N VAL A 177 -3.31 -14.25 -8.10
CA VAL A 177 -3.26 -12.79 -8.19
C VAL A 177 -1.81 -12.39 -8.04
N ILE A 178 -1.27 -11.76 -9.08
CA ILE A 178 0.10 -11.24 -9.08
C ILE A 178 0.02 -9.73 -8.99
N SER A 179 0.63 -9.15 -7.96
CA SER A 179 0.76 -7.72 -7.76
C SER A 179 2.25 -7.36 -7.72
N PHE A 180 2.66 -6.52 -8.65
CA PHE A 180 4.00 -5.97 -8.73
C PHE A 180 3.92 -4.46 -8.55
N GLU A 181 4.73 -3.92 -7.63
CA GLU A 181 4.85 -2.50 -7.44
C GLU A 181 6.32 -2.09 -7.52
N SER A 182 6.63 -0.97 -8.14
CA SER A 182 7.97 -0.40 -8.12
C SER A 182 7.91 1.11 -8.12
N GLY A 183 8.95 1.75 -7.61
CA GLY A 183 9.03 3.20 -7.67
C GLY A 183 10.40 3.73 -7.31
N LYS A 184 10.62 4.99 -7.68
CA LYS A 184 11.83 5.73 -7.37
C LYS A 184 11.52 7.18 -7.07
N THR A 185 12.01 7.65 -5.94
CA THR A 185 12.02 9.05 -5.51
C THR A 185 13.39 9.64 -5.82
N PHE A 186 13.41 10.67 -6.64
CA PHE A 186 14.59 11.41 -7.04
C PHE A 186 14.62 12.75 -6.34
N GLY A 187 15.78 13.12 -5.80
CA GLY A 187 15.94 14.30 -4.95
C GLY A 187 16.32 13.89 -3.53
N THR A 188 16.61 14.88 -2.71
CA THR A 188 16.92 14.68 -1.29
C THR A 188 15.71 15.06 -0.46
N VAL A 189 15.08 14.07 0.17
CA VAL A 189 13.78 14.20 0.83
C VAL A 189 13.76 13.54 2.22
N PRO A 190 12.98 14.08 3.17
CA PRO A 190 12.88 13.55 4.51
C PRO A 190 12.02 12.28 4.53
N LEU A 191 12.05 11.57 5.65
CA LEU A 191 11.34 10.32 5.87
C LEU A 191 9.87 10.33 5.41
N PRO A 192 9.07 11.40 5.64
CA PRO A 192 7.67 11.42 5.19
C PRO A 192 7.46 11.33 3.68
N LEU A 193 8.49 11.65 2.88
CA LEU A 193 8.44 11.61 1.42
C LEU A 193 9.18 10.40 0.82
N LEU A 194 9.85 9.61 1.66
CA LEU A 194 10.47 8.34 1.28
C LEU A 194 9.42 7.23 1.12
N SER A 195 9.84 6.12 0.52
CA SER A 195 9.02 4.92 0.36
C SER A 195 9.41 3.90 1.42
N VAL A 196 8.54 3.67 2.39
CA VAL A 196 8.71 2.60 3.37
C VAL A 196 8.01 1.35 2.86
N ILE A 197 8.69 0.21 2.92
CA ILE A 197 8.09 -1.07 2.51
C ILE A 197 7.00 -1.44 3.52
N PRO A 198 5.75 -1.71 3.09
CA PRO A 198 4.63 -1.80 4.01
C PRO A 198 4.70 -3.04 4.90
N GLY A 199 5.14 -2.87 6.14
CA GLY A 199 5.02 -3.87 7.19
C GLY A 199 3.61 -3.95 7.73
N ASN A 200 3.25 -5.11 8.27
CA ASN A 200 1.99 -5.33 8.96
C ASN A 200 2.27 -6.03 10.30
N GLU A 201 2.14 -5.24 11.36
CA GLU A 201 2.22 -5.72 12.74
C GLU A 201 0.84 -6.06 13.31
N SER A 202 -0.23 -5.93 12.53
CA SER A 202 -1.56 -6.37 12.95
C SER A 202 -1.69 -7.89 12.85
N TYR A 203 -2.46 -8.50 13.77
CA TYR A 203 -2.97 -9.85 13.53
C TYR A 203 -3.97 -9.89 12.37
N GLY A 204 -4.52 -8.74 11.96
CA GLY A 204 -5.39 -8.61 10.79
C GLY A 204 -4.62 -8.63 9.47
N GLN A 205 -5.12 -9.36 8.47
CA GLN A 205 -4.59 -9.29 7.10
C GLN A 205 -4.89 -7.92 6.46
N ILE A 206 -3.86 -7.30 5.89
CA ILE A 206 -3.96 -6.04 5.13
C ILE A 206 -3.38 -6.29 3.74
N PHE A 207 -4.18 -6.04 2.70
CA PHE A 207 -3.76 -6.25 1.32
C PHE A 207 -2.55 -5.36 0.96
N GLY A 208 -1.56 -5.92 0.25
CA GLY A 208 -0.40 -5.17 -0.21
C GLY A 208 0.70 -4.97 0.85
N THR A 209 0.61 -5.66 1.99
CA THR A 209 1.58 -5.54 3.10
C THR A 209 2.33 -6.84 3.37
N PHE A 210 3.42 -6.74 4.11
CA PHE A 210 4.27 -7.84 4.54
C PHE A 210 3.99 -8.17 6.01
N SER A 211 3.46 -9.36 6.26
CA SER A 211 2.98 -9.79 7.58
C SER A 211 4.12 -10.04 8.57
N GLN A 212 5.34 -10.21 8.10
CA GLN A 212 6.51 -10.46 8.96
C GLN A 212 7.42 -9.25 9.07
N LEU A 213 7.15 -8.14 8.39
CA LEU A 213 7.92 -6.89 8.52
C LEU A 213 7.34 -5.98 9.58
N ASP A 214 8.23 -5.38 10.36
CA ASP A 214 7.90 -4.33 11.31
C ASP A 214 7.79 -2.98 10.60
N TYR A 215 7.08 -2.04 11.23
CA TYR A 215 6.93 -0.71 10.68
C TYR A 215 8.27 0.02 10.65
N TYR A 216 8.55 0.62 9.50
CA TYR A 216 9.83 1.28 9.20
C TYR A 216 11.05 0.35 9.19
N GLU A 217 10.88 -0.97 9.13
CA GLU A 217 12.02 -1.90 9.04
C GLU A 217 12.83 -1.69 7.75
N PHE A 218 12.13 -1.42 6.64
CA PHE A 218 12.77 -1.12 5.35
C PHE A 218 12.31 0.24 4.80
N ILE A 219 13.25 1.16 4.69
CA ILE A 219 13.04 2.52 4.19
C ILE A 219 13.87 2.68 2.92
N THR A 220 13.22 3.13 1.85
CA THR A 220 13.79 3.14 0.50
C THR A 220 13.49 4.44 -0.22
N ASP A 221 14.37 4.82 -1.13
CA ASP A 221 14.05 5.79 -2.18
C ASP A 221 13.89 5.12 -3.55
N VAL A 222 14.33 3.88 -3.72
CA VAL A 222 13.99 3.01 -4.84
C VAL A 222 13.54 1.66 -4.33
N TYR A 223 12.45 1.14 -4.88
CA TYR A 223 11.88 -0.12 -4.44
C TYR A 223 11.24 -0.90 -5.58
N ALA A 224 11.18 -2.22 -5.38
CA ALA A 224 10.35 -3.14 -6.12
C ALA A 224 9.78 -4.18 -5.16
N THR A 225 8.47 -4.41 -5.22
CA THR A 225 7.77 -5.43 -4.45
C THR A 225 6.97 -6.34 -5.37
N LEU A 226 6.87 -7.60 -4.99
CA LEU A 226 6.11 -8.62 -5.68
C LEU A 226 5.28 -9.37 -4.66
N ILE A 227 3.99 -9.49 -4.90
CA ILE A 227 3.05 -10.27 -4.09
C ILE A 227 2.35 -11.23 -5.03
N VAL A 228 2.41 -12.51 -4.71
CA VAL A 228 1.77 -13.58 -5.46
C VAL A 228 0.89 -14.35 -4.49
N ASP A 229 -0.41 -14.27 -4.69
CA ASP A 229 -1.39 -15.08 -3.98
C ASP A 229 -1.97 -16.12 -4.93
N HIS A 230 -2.11 -17.37 -4.49
CA HIS A 230 -2.71 -18.44 -5.27
C HIS A 230 -3.79 -19.15 -4.46
N HIS A 231 -5.04 -18.95 -4.87
CA HIS A 231 -6.22 -19.59 -4.29
C HIS A 231 -6.47 -20.89 -5.02
N PHE A 232 -6.30 -22.03 -4.35
CA PHE A 232 -6.46 -23.35 -4.95
C PHE A 232 -7.93 -23.80 -5.03
N ASN A 233 -8.87 -23.03 -4.49
CA ASN A 233 -10.31 -23.30 -4.52
C ASN A 233 -10.72 -24.70 -3.99
N GLY A 234 -9.98 -25.25 -3.02
CA GLY A 234 -10.27 -26.56 -2.43
C GLY A 234 -9.78 -27.75 -3.25
N TRP A 235 -8.83 -27.54 -4.17
CA TRP A 235 -8.18 -28.59 -4.96
C TRP A 235 -7.53 -29.70 -4.11
N ILE A 236 -7.05 -29.37 -2.90
CA ILE A 236 -6.46 -30.30 -1.92
C ILE A 236 -7.46 -30.61 -0.81
N LEU A 237 -7.87 -29.63 0.01
CA LEU A 237 -8.69 -29.88 1.21
C LEU A 237 -10.10 -30.40 0.86
N GLY A 238 -10.61 -30.06 -0.33
CA GLY A 238 -11.88 -30.57 -0.84
C GLY A 238 -11.86 -32.07 -1.20
N LYS A 239 -10.67 -32.68 -1.34
CA LYS A 239 -10.53 -34.12 -1.65
C LYS A 239 -10.38 -34.99 -0.41
N ILE A 240 -10.02 -34.43 0.73
CA ILE A 240 -9.79 -35.19 1.96
C ILE A 240 -11.14 -35.58 2.59
N PRO A 241 -11.41 -36.89 2.84
CA PRO A 241 -12.60 -37.34 3.53
C PRO A 241 -12.77 -36.61 4.88
N LEU A 242 -14.01 -36.35 5.29
CA LEU A 242 -14.38 -35.56 6.48
C LEU A 242 -14.08 -34.06 6.39
N ILE A 243 -12.87 -33.64 5.97
CA ILE A 243 -12.50 -32.21 5.82
C ILE A 243 -13.35 -31.53 4.75
N LYS A 244 -13.66 -32.23 3.66
CA LYS A 244 -14.52 -31.70 2.59
C LYS A 244 -15.90 -31.20 3.08
N LYS A 245 -16.40 -31.69 4.23
CA LYS A 245 -17.67 -31.21 4.82
C LYS A 245 -17.55 -29.79 5.36
N LEU A 246 -16.35 -29.37 5.76
CA LEU A 246 -16.05 -28.03 6.26
C LEU A 246 -15.98 -27.00 5.12
N LYS A 247 -15.81 -27.45 3.87
CA LYS A 247 -15.67 -26.62 2.66
C LYS A 247 -14.49 -25.64 2.72
N LEU A 248 -13.45 -25.99 3.49
CA LEU A 248 -12.23 -25.20 3.57
C LEU A 248 -11.58 -25.10 2.19
N ARG A 249 -10.95 -23.96 1.93
CA ARG A 249 -10.14 -23.74 0.73
C ARG A 249 -8.74 -23.35 1.15
N GLU A 250 -7.77 -23.82 0.41
CA GLU A 250 -6.36 -23.54 0.64
C GLU A 250 -5.85 -22.42 -0.27
N LEU A 251 -4.90 -21.68 0.28
CA LEU A 251 -4.21 -20.56 -0.34
C LEU A 251 -2.71 -20.75 -0.14
N GLY A 252 -1.90 -20.42 -1.14
CA GLY A 252 -0.46 -20.25 -1.00
C GLY A 252 -0.07 -18.83 -1.39
N PHE A 253 0.92 -18.26 -0.72
CA PHE A 253 1.40 -16.93 -1.08
C PHE A 253 2.91 -16.78 -0.93
N LEU A 254 3.46 -15.89 -1.75
CA LEU A 254 4.84 -15.45 -1.75
C LEU A 254 4.86 -13.93 -1.88
N ARG A 255 5.59 -13.26 -0.99
CA ARG A 255 5.79 -11.81 -1.05
C ARG A 255 7.28 -11.55 -1.02
N ALA A 256 7.75 -10.67 -1.88
CA ALA A 256 9.16 -10.31 -2.00
C ALA A 256 9.32 -8.81 -2.14
N ALA A 257 10.42 -8.29 -1.62
CA ALA A 257 10.78 -6.89 -1.64
C ALA A 257 12.27 -6.71 -1.87
N TRP A 258 12.62 -5.74 -2.70
CA TRP A 258 13.96 -5.24 -2.91
C TRP A 258 13.93 -3.72 -2.95
N GLY A 259 14.98 -3.09 -2.47
CA GLY A 259 15.09 -1.65 -2.57
C GLY A 259 16.41 -1.14 -2.05
N ASP A 260 16.65 0.15 -2.26
CA ASP A 260 17.84 0.84 -1.83
C ASP A 260 17.47 2.22 -1.30
N ILE A 261 18.40 2.82 -0.56
CA ILE A 261 18.25 4.16 -0.01
C ILE A 261 19.56 4.94 -0.19
N SER A 262 19.47 6.13 -0.77
CA SER A 262 20.64 6.96 -1.00
C SER A 262 21.21 7.55 0.30
N VAL A 263 22.53 7.63 0.36
CA VAL A 263 23.28 8.28 1.45
C VAL A 263 22.83 9.72 1.68
N LYS A 264 22.40 10.44 0.63
CA LYS A 264 21.88 11.80 0.75
C LYS A 264 20.57 11.84 1.54
N ASN A 265 19.66 10.91 1.28
CA ASN A 265 18.40 10.82 2.02
C ASN A 265 18.64 10.42 3.47
N ILE A 266 19.55 9.46 3.74
CA ILE A 266 19.97 9.15 5.11
C ILE A 266 20.54 10.40 5.79
N GLY A 267 21.46 11.11 5.10
CA GLY A 267 22.22 12.21 5.67
C GLY A 267 21.41 13.44 6.10
N ILE A 268 20.22 13.66 5.53
CA ILE A 268 19.35 14.77 5.95
C ILE A 268 18.41 14.41 7.10
N ASN A 269 18.11 13.13 7.33
CA ASN A 269 17.18 12.76 8.38
C ASN A 269 17.85 12.75 9.76
N ARG A 270 17.11 13.16 10.79
CA ARG A 270 17.51 13.21 12.20
C ARG A 270 16.51 12.47 13.10
N SER A 271 15.80 11.51 12.50
CA SER A 271 14.90 10.63 13.22
C SER A 271 15.66 9.61 14.08
N ASP A 272 14.92 8.98 14.98
CA ASP A 272 15.32 7.95 15.93
C ASP A 272 15.34 6.54 15.33
N ILE A 273 14.91 6.39 14.08
CA ILE A 273 14.85 5.11 13.38
C ILE A 273 16.10 4.81 12.57
N GLN A 274 16.40 3.52 12.42
CA GLN A 274 17.48 3.06 11.57
C GLN A 274 17.04 3.06 10.10
N TYR A 275 17.81 3.74 9.26
CA TYR A 275 17.63 3.70 7.81
C TYR A 275 18.29 2.46 7.22
N PHE A 276 17.45 1.49 6.88
CA PHE A 276 17.88 0.21 6.33
C PHE A 276 17.03 -0.16 5.12
N ALA A 277 17.65 -0.72 4.08
CA ALA A 277 16.99 -1.12 2.85
C ALA A 277 17.44 -2.54 2.44
N PRO A 278 16.58 -3.35 1.82
CA PRO A 278 16.94 -4.71 1.41
C PRO A 278 17.65 -4.70 0.06
N ASN A 279 18.87 -4.16 0.01
CA ASN A 279 19.66 -3.98 -1.21
C ASN A 279 20.59 -5.17 -1.50
N ASP A 280 21.24 -5.73 -0.47
CA ASP A 280 22.17 -6.86 -0.58
C ASP A 280 21.49 -8.17 -0.96
N LYS A 281 20.30 -8.41 -0.38
CA LYS A 281 19.49 -9.60 -0.60
C LYS A 281 18.03 -9.23 -0.72
N ILE A 282 17.30 -9.96 -1.54
CA ILE A 282 15.84 -9.80 -1.63
C ILE A 282 15.23 -10.22 -0.28
N TYR A 283 14.40 -9.35 0.28
CA TYR A 283 13.51 -9.72 1.37
C TYR A 283 12.39 -10.59 0.81
N PHE A 284 12.05 -11.71 1.46
CA PHE A 284 10.84 -12.46 1.08
C PHE A 284 10.20 -13.13 2.29
N GLU A 285 8.88 -13.29 2.20
CA GLU A 285 8.06 -14.09 3.10
C GLU A 285 7.15 -15.00 2.28
N TYR A 286 6.84 -16.17 2.81
CA TYR A 286 6.01 -17.16 2.16
C TYR A 286 5.08 -17.79 3.18
N GLY A 287 4.02 -18.40 2.70
CA GLY A 287 3.06 -19.01 3.60
C GLY A 287 1.95 -19.76 2.92
N PHE A 288 1.10 -20.32 3.77
CA PHE A 288 -0.13 -20.94 3.35
C PHE A 288 -1.28 -20.43 4.21
N GLY A 289 -2.46 -20.36 3.61
CA GLY A 289 -3.68 -19.92 4.25
C GLY A 289 -4.79 -20.94 4.12
N ILE A 290 -5.73 -20.88 5.05
CA ILE A 290 -7.00 -21.59 5.00
C ILE A 290 -8.09 -20.53 5.02
N GLU A 291 -8.87 -20.48 3.95
CA GLU A 291 -9.98 -19.55 3.77
C GLU A 291 -11.33 -20.29 3.81
N ASN A 292 -12.43 -19.52 3.76
CA ASN A 292 -13.79 -20.04 3.81
C ASN A 292 -14.07 -20.79 5.13
N ILE A 293 -13.60 -20.24 6.26
CA ILE A 293 -13.86 -20.77 7.60
C ILE A 293 -15.13 -20.12 8.14
N GLY A 294 -16.06 -20.94 8.66
CA GLY A 294 -17.28 -20.45 9.31
C GLY A 294 -18.43 -21.47 9.32
N LEU A 295 -19.65 -20.99 9.56
CA LEU A 295 -20.84 -21.81 9.78
C LEU A 295 -21.90 -21.60 8.69
N GLY A 296 -22.53 -22.67 8.22
CA GLY A 296 -23.67 -22.59 7.31
C GLY A 296 -23.30 -22.03 5.93
N ASN A 297 -23.72 -20.81 5.61
CA ASN A 297 -23.29 -20.06 4.42
C ASN A 297 -22.41 -18.85 4.76
N PHE A 298 -22.25 -18.55 6.05
CA PHE A 298 -21.45 -17.44 6.52
C PHE A 298 -20.04 -17.93 6.85
N ARG A 299 -19.12 -17.72 5.91
CA ARG A 299 -17.73 -18.20 6.00
C ARG A 299 -16.70 -17.11 5.69
N PRO A 300 -16.69 -16.00 6.46
CA PRO A 300 -15.82 -14.87 6.14
C PRO A 300 -14.38 -15.06 6.61
N LEU A 301 -14.08 -16.06 7.45
CA LEU A 301 -12.78 -16.13 8.10
C LEU A 301 -11.73 -16.77 7.20
N ARG A 302 -10.54 -16.17 7.24
CA ARG A 302 -9.29 -16.69 6.66
C ARG A 302 -8.21 -16.66 7.72
N VAL A 303 -7.36 -17.68 7.75
CA VAL A 303 -6.20 -17.76 8.64
C VAL A 303 -4.96 -18.08 7.80
N ASP A 304 -3.95 -17.23 7.89
CA ASP A 304 -2.68 -17.37 7.18
C ASP A 304 -1.54 -17.64 8.15
N PHE A 305 -0.68 -18.57 7.76
CA PHE A 305 0.55 -18.91 8.42
C PHE A 305 1.70 -18.35 7.59
N ASN A 306 2.47 -17.44 8.16
CA ASN A 306 3.48 -16.64 7.46
C ASN A 306 4.86 -16.98 8.00
N TRP A 307 5.83 -17.21 7.12
CA TRP A 307 7.24 -17.39 7.45
C TRP A 307 8.10 -16.34 6.77
N ARG A 308 9.02 -15.76 7.54
CA ARG A 308 10.08 -14.90 7.00
C ARG A 308 11.15 -15.78 6.36
N GLY A 309 11.56 -15.44 5.14
CA GLY A 309 12.51 -16.23 4.34
C GLY A 309 13.95 -15.70 4.35
N SER A 310 14.14 -14.40 4.61
CA SER A 310 15.46 -13.75 4.67
C SER A 310 15.52 -12.73 5.81
N TYR A 311 16.71 -12.15 6.06
CA TYR A 311 16.92 -11.18 7.16
C TYR A 311 16.52 -11.71 8.56
N LEU A 312 16.72 -13.01 8.79
CA LEU A 312 16.37 -13.72 10.04
C LEU A 312 17.26 -13.37 11.25
N LYS A 313 18.35 -12.63 11.01
CA LYS A 313 19.33 -12.22 12.02
C LYS A 313 19.20 -10.76 12.43
N LEU A 314 18.24 -10.02 11.87
CA LEU A 314 17.95 -8.67 12.35
C LEU A 314 17.45 -8.77 13.81
N PRO A 315 17.74 -7.76 14.64
CA PRO A 315 17.10 -7.65 15.95
C PRO A 315 15.58 -7.65 15.76
N ASP A 316 14.87 -8.34 16.66
CA ASP A 316 13.41 -8.41 16.69
C ASP A 316 12.71 -9.01 15.45
N ALA A 317 13.48 -9.59 14.51
CA ALA A 317 12.96 -10.21 13.30
C ALA A 317 11.89 -11.28 13.59
N ARG A 318 10.64 -10.98 13.22
CA ARG A 318 9.54 -11.96 13.29
C ARG A 318 9.75 -13.06 12.25
N LYS A 319 10.05 -14.27 12.74
CA LYS A 319 10.34 -15.44 11.90
C LYS A 319 9.09 -16.17 11.42
N PHE A 320 8.05 -16.14 12.25
CA PHE A 320 6.78 -16.80 12.00
C PHE A 320 5.65 -15.98 12.63
N GLY A 321 4.51 -15.90 11.95
CA GLY A 321 3.32 -15.25 12.47
C GLY A 321 2.04 -15.81 11.89
N ILE A 322 0.99 -15.75 12.69
CA ILE A 322 -0.36 -16.13 12.28
C ILE A 322 -1.18 -14.85 12.17
N THR A 323 -1.94 -14.76 11.10
CA THR A 323 -2.80 -13.60 10.80
C THR A 323 -4.18 -14.07 10.40
N VAL A 324 -5.19 -13.28 10.74
CA VAL A 324 -6.61 -13.57 10.49
C VAL A 324 -7.17 -12.49 9.57
N GLY A 325 -7.87 -12.93 8.52
CA GLY A 325 -8.56 -12.05 7.58
C GLY A 325 -10.07 -12.26 7.63
N LEU A 326 -10.80 -11.21 7.26
CA LEU A 326 -12.22 -11.28 6.95
C LEU A 326 -12.42 -11.05 5.44
N GLU A 327 -12.89 -12.06 4.74
CA GLU A 327 -13.17 -12.04 3.31
C GLU A 327 -14.64 -12.37 3.08
N PHE A 328 -15.43 -11.35 2.73
CA PHE A 328 -16.84 -11.53 2.44
C PHE A 328 -17.03 -12.01 1.00
N GLY A 329 -16.99 -13.32 0.79
CA GLY A 329 -17.48 -13.94 -0.43
C GLY A 329 -19.00 -14.09 -0.37
N PHE A 330 -19.73 -13.32 -1.18
CA PHE A 330 -21.16 -13.55 -1.43
C PHE A 330 -21.35 -14.36 -2.71
#